data_AF-A0A9P5SXG6-F1
#
_entry.id   AF-A0A9P5SXG6-F1
#
_cell.length_a   1.000
_cell.length_b   1.000
_cell.length_c   1.000
_cell.angle_alpha   90.00
_cell.angle_beta   90.00
_cell.angle_gamma   90.00
#
_symmetry.space_group_name_H-M   'P 1'
#
loop_
_entity.id
_entity.type
_entity.pdbx_description
1 polymer ?
#
loop_
_entity_poly.entity_id
_entity_poly.type
_entity_poly.pdbx_seq_one_letter_code
_entity_poly.pdbx_strand_id
1 'polypeptide(L)'
;MTVDTKVDGALPLEVILSENIPLREMILSMDVGKKWLFTNAGKTHAERVISILGLEGLFQGTTYCNYLEPRFVCKPDCKAFEKAMREAGVTDAGDCYFIDDSGPNIEMATKIGWNTVHLVDKKDPAPPKQLGHFQVHSPLDLPKVMPQFWK
;
A
#
# COMPACT_ATOMS: atom_id res chain seq x y z
N MET A 1 -1.08 24.33 14.60
CA MET A 1 -0.33 23.49 13.65
C MET A 1 -0.70 22.04 13.92
N THR A 2 -1.31 21.35 12.97
CA THR A 2 -1.74 19.95 13.11
C THR A 2 -0.53 19.01 12.98
N VAL A 3 -0.59 17.81 13.54
CA VAL A 3 0.48 16.79 13.40
C VAL A 3 0.77 16.53 11.91
N ASP A 4 -0.28 16.52 11.09
CA ASP A 4 -0.22 16.38 9.62
C ASP A 4 0.71 17.41 8.95
N THR A 5 0.64 18.69 9.38
CA THR A 5 1.51 19.75 8.82
C THR A 5 3.00 19.58 9.11
N LYS A 6 3.38 18.78 10.11
CA LYS A 6 4.79 18.60 10.50
C LYS A 6 5.44 17.32 9.97
N VAL A 7 4.65 16.32 9.60
CA VAL A 7 5.15 15.01 9.17
C VAL A 7 4.99 14.87 7.67
N ASP A 8 3.76 14.89 7.19
CA ASP A 8 3.46 14.52 5.81
C ASP A 8 3.21 15.74 4.91
N GLY A 9 2.71 16.84 5.47
CA GLY A 9 2.41 18.08 4.73
C GLY A 9 3.65 18.89 4.35
N ALA A 10 4.81 18.63 4.97
CA ALA A 10 6.03 19.40 4.77
C ALA A 10 6.86 18.96 3.55
N LEU A 11 6.54 17.82 2.93
CA LEU A 11 7.28 17.29 1.80
C LEU A 11 6.87 17.98 0.48
N PRO A 12 7.85 18.43 -0.35
CA PRO A 12 7.59 19.02 -1.66
C PRO A 12 7.31 17.92 -2.68
N LEU A 13 6.19 17.22 -2.53
CA LEU A 13 5.82 16.06 -3.36
C LEU A 13 5.78 16.40 -4.85
N GLU A 14 5.35 17.60 -5.20
CA GLU A 14 5.20 18.08 -6.58
C GLU A 14 6.56 18.26 -7.29
N VAL A 15 7.66 18.27 -6.53
CA VAL A 15 9.03 18.35 -7.07
C VAL A 15 9.66 16.97 -7.22
N ILE A 16 9.18 15.99 -6.46
CA ILE A 16 9.79 14.65 -6.34
C ILE A 16 8.99 13.60 -7.12
N LEU A 17 7.68 13.79 -7.23
CA LEU A 17 6.75 12.90 -7.89
C LEU A 17 6.22 13.53 -9.17
N SER A 18 5.97 12.68 -10.15
CA SER A 18 5.29 13.03 -11.39
C SER A 18 4.29 11.94 -11.73
N GLU A 19 3.39 12.23 -12.65
CA GLU A 19 2.44 11.25 -13.18
C GLU A 19 3.18 9.98 -13.64
N ASN A 20 2.60 8.81 -13.34
CA ASN A 20 3.18 7.52 -13.67
C ASN A 20 2.21 6.72 -14.53
N ILE A 21 2.22 7.02 -15.84
CA ILE A 21 1.36 6.37 -16.84
C ILE A 21 1.50 4.83 -16.82
N PRO A 22 2.72 4.23 -16.83
CA PRO A 22 2.85 2.78 -16.77
C PRO A 22 2.20 2.15 -15.53
N LEU A 23 2.34 2.80 -14.36
CA LEU A 23 1.71 2.34 -13.12
C LEU A 23 0.19 2.43 -13.19
N ARG A 24 -0.34 3.53 -13.75
CA ARG A 24 -1.78 3.73 -13.96
C ARG A 24 -2.36 2.62 -14.84
N GLU A 25 -1.75 2.36 -15.99
CA GLU A 25 -2.19 1.34 -16.95
C GLU A 25 -2.12 -0.08 -16.36
N MET A 26 -1.05 -0.39 -15.62
CA MET A 26 -0.88 -1.67 -14.94
C MET A 26 -1.95 -1.88 -13.86
N ILE A 27 -2.28 -0.85 -13.07
CA ILE A 27 -3.36 -0.92 -12.08
C ILE A 27 -4.72 -1.01 -12.77
N LEU A 28 -4.97 -0.26 -13.84
CA LEU A 28 -6.23 -0.29 -14.59
C LEU A 28 -6.52 -1.68 -15.18
N SER A 29 -5.50 -2.35 -15.69
CA SER A 29 -5.62 -3.68 -16.31
C SER A 29 -5.78 -4.84 -15.32
N MET A 30 -5.69 -4.60 -14.00
CA MET A 30 -5.93 -5.64 -12.99
C MET A 30 -7.40 -6.10 -12.99
N ASP A 31 -7.61 -7.40 -13.20
CA ASP A 31 -8.87 -8.12 -13.01
C ASP A 31 -9.03 -8.55 -11.54
N VAL A 32 -9.35 -7.58 -10.68
CA VAL A 32 -9.58 -7.77 -9.25
C VAL A 32 -10.84 -7.05 -8.79
N GLY A 33 -11.51 -7.59 -7.77
CA GLY A 33 -12.77 -7.03 -7.29
C GLY A 33 -12.62 -5.64 -6.65
N LYS A 34 -11.63 -5.45 -5.76
CA LYS A 34 -11.44 -4.19 -5.03
C LYS A 34 -9.97 -3.85 -4.89
N LYS A 35 -9.63 -2.58 -5.11
CA LYS A 35 -8.30 -2.00 -4.90
C LYS A 35 -8.41 -1.03 -3.73
N TRP A 36 -7.55 -1.19 -2.73
CA TRP A 36 -7.63 -0.43 -1.49
C TRP A 36 -6.27 0.12 -1.12
N LEU A 37 -6.21 1.41 -0.78
CA LEU A 37 -4.98 2.02 -0.29
C LEU A 37 -4.84 1.75 1.20
N PHE A 38 -3.67 1.34 1.65
CA PHE A 38 -3.38 1.10 3.06
C PHE A 38 -2.05 1.73 3.45
N THR A 39 -2.09 2.87 4.13
CA THR A 39 -0.92 3.71 4.41
C THR A 39 -0.81 4.09 5.88
N ASN A 40 0.43 4.29 6.34
CA ASN A 40 0.71 4.88 7.64
C ASN A 40 0.71 6.42 7.62
N ALA A 41 0.58 7.03 6.43
CA ALA A 41 0.46 8.47 6.28
C ALA A 41 -0.96 8.96 6.64
N GLY A 42 -1.10 10.28 6.78
CA GLY A 42 -2.39 10.96 6.88
C GLY A 42 -3.18 10.94 5.57
N LYS A 43 -4.50 11.13 5.67
CA LYS A 43 -5.41 11.12 4.51
C LYS A 43 -5.00 12.13 3.44
N THR A 44 -4.73 13.38 3.84
CA THR A 44 -4.39 14.46 2.91
C THR A 44 -3.12 14.16 2.13
N HIS A 45 -2.12 13.55 2.77
CA HIS A 45 -0.91 13.13 2.08
C HIS A 45 -1.16 12.01 1.09
N ALA A 46 -1.92 10.98 1.49
CA ALA A 46 -2.29 9.88 0.60
C ALA A 46 -3.03 10.39 -0.65
N GLU A 47 -3.99 11.30 -0.48
CA GLU A 47 -4.74 11.91 -1.59
C GLU A 47 -3.83 12.73 -2.51
N ARG A 48 -2.90 13.52 -1.94
CA ARG A 48 -1.91 14.28 -2.73
C ARG A 48 -1.04 13.37 -3.59
N VAL A 49 -0.49 12.30 -3.02
CA VAL A 49 0.36 11.34 -3.76
C VAL A 49 -0.42 10.70 -4.90
N ILE A 50 -1.65 10.24 -4.64
CA ILE A 50 -2.52 9.62 -5.66
C ILE A 50 -2.85 10.59 -6.79
N SER A 51 -3.10 11.85 -6.46
CA SER A 51 -3.35 12.91 -7.44
C SER A 51 -2.13 13.16 -8.33
N ILE A 52 -0.96 13.39 -7.73
CA ILE A 52 0.28 13.68 -8.48
C ILE A 52 0.70 12.49 -9.37
N LEU A 53 0.52 11.25 -8.89
CA LEU A 53 0.85 10.06 -9.68
C LEU A 53 -0.17 9.76 -10.79
N GLY A 54 -1.30 10.49 -10.85
CA GLY A 54 -2.36 10.23 -11.81
C GLY A 54 -3.11 8.93 -11.54
N LEU A 55 -3.32 8.55 -10.28
CA LEU A 55 -3.98 7.29 -9.87
C LEU A 55 -5.39 7.49 -9.29
N GLU A 56 -5.95 8.69 -9.47
CA GLU A 56 -7.30 9.02 -9.02
C GLU A 56 -8.34 8.10 -9.66
N GLY A 57 -9.35 7.72 -8.87
CA GLY A 57 -10.45 6.85 -9.29
C GLY A 57 -10.10 5.36 -9.39
N LEU A 58 -8.84 4.95 -9.15
CA LEU A 58 -8.43 3.55 -9.26
C LEU A 58 -8.68 2.71 -8.00
N PHE A 59 -8.95 3.36 -6.86
CA PHE A 59 -9.11 2.72 -5.56
C PHE A 59 -10.48 3.05 -4.97
N GLN A 60 -11.17 2.05 -4.42
CA GLN A 60 -12.49 2.22 -3.81
C GLN A 60 -12.44 2.83 -2.41
N GLY A 61 -11.26 2.90 -1.79
CA GLY A 61 -11.07 3.58 -0.53
C GLY A 61 -9.65 3.52 0.01
N THR A 62 -9.47 4.07 1.20
CA THR A 62 -8.16 4.26 1.83
C THR A 62 -8.27 4.07 3.34
N THR A 63 -7.46 3.16 3.86
CA THR A 63 -7.14 3.07 5.29
C THR A 63 -5.85 3.85 5.54
N TYR A 64 -5.94 4.88 6.38
CA TYR A 64 -4.85 5.80 6.70
C TYR A 64 -4.73 6.00 8.23
N CYS A 65 -3.64 6.62 8.66
CA CYS A 65 -3.47 7.03 10.05
C CYS A 65 -4.26 8.31 10.33
N ASN A 66 -5.30 8.21 11.16
CA ASN A 66 -6.07 9.38 11.56
C ASN A 66 -5.31 10.15 12.67
N TYR A 67 -4.48 11.10 12.29
CA TYR A 67 -3.69 11.90 13.24
C TYR A 67 -4.53 12.77 14.20
N LEU A 68 -5.85 12.85 14.00
CA LEU A 68 -6.76 13.49 14.94
C LEU A 68 -7.09 12.59 16.15
N GLU A 69 -6.84 11.28 16.05
CA GLU A 69 -7.04 10.33 17.13
C GLU A 69 -5.75 10.15 17.95
N PRO A 70 -5.76 10.37 19.28
CA PRO A 70 -4.55 10.28 20.11
C PRO A 70 -3.84 8.92 20.12
N ARG A 71 -4.56 7.85 19.72
CA ARG A 71 -4.07 6.46 19.68
C ARG A 71 -4.48 5.80 18.37
N PHE A 72 -4.24 6.50 17.26
CA PHE A 72 -4.46 5.92 15.93
C PHE A 72 -3.64 4.64 15.78
N VAL A 73 -4.20 3.66 15.08
CA VAL A 73 -3.51 2.41 14.75
C VAL A 73 -2.76 2.56 13.42
N CYS A 74 -1.56 2.00 13.36
CA CYS A 74 -0.73 2.00 12.16
C CYS A 74 -0.06 0.64 11.97
N LYS A 75 0.37 0.33 10.75
CA LYS A 75 1.17 -0.87 10.48
C LYS A 75 2.51 -0.75 11.24
N PRO A 76 3.06 -1.83 11.80
CA PRO A 76 2.66 -3.23 11.66
C PRO A 76 1.72 -3.76 12.77
N ASP A 77 0.99 -2.91 13.51
CA ASP A 77 0.03 -3.39 14.51
C ASP A 77 -1.09 -4.20 13.82
N CYS A 78 -1.42 -5.39 14.33
CA CYS A 78 -2.48 -6.26 13.78
C CYS A 78 -3.83 -5.52 13.69
N LYS A 79 -4.11 -4.60 14.61
CA LYS A 79 -5.34 -3.78 14.62
C LYS A 79 -5.45 -2.88 13.38
N ALA A 80 -4.34 -2.47 12.79
CA ALA A 80 -4.36 -1.68 11.55
C ALA A 80 -4.84 -2.53 10.37
N PHE A 81 -4.44 -3.80 10.30
CA PHE A 81 -4.91 -4.75 9.29
C PHE A 81 -6.37 -5.12 9.48
N GLU A 82 -6.80 -5.38 10.71
CA GLU A 82 -8.22 -5.60 11.06
C GLU A 82 -9.10 -4.38 10.68
N LYS A 83 -8.59 -3.16 10.92
CA LYS A 83 -9.23 -1.92 10.48
C LYS A 83 -9.35 -1.88 8.95
N ALA A 84 -8.27 -2.21 8.23
CA ALA A 84 -8.28 -2.24 6.77
C ALA A 84 -9.31 -3.23 6.21
N MET A 85 -9.36 -4.47 6.74
CA MET A 85 -10.36 -5.46 6.32
C MET A 85 -11.79 -4.96 6.55
N ARG A 86 -12.06 -4.42 7.74
CA ARG A 86 -13.38 -3.89 8.10
C ARG A 86 -13.81 -2.74 7.18
N GLU A 87 -12.92 -1.79 6.91
CA GLU A 87 -13.19 -0.65 6.05
C GLU A 87 -13.35 -1.05 4.57
N ALA A 88 -12.56 -2.04 4.13
CA ALA A 88 -12.68 -2.63 2.80
C ALA A 88 -13.85 -3.61 2.67
N GLY A 89 -14.55 -3.96 3.76
CA GLY A 89 -15.66 -4.92 3.77
C GLY A 89 -15.23 -6.35 3.42
N VAL A 90 -13.98 -6.72 3.75
CA VAL A 90 -13.43 -8.07 3.55
C VAL A 90 -13.50 -8.84 4.87
N THR A 91 -13.91 -10.10 4.83
CA THR A 91 -14.04 -10.95 6.03
C THR A 91 -13.05 -12.10 6.05
N ASP A 92 -12.63 -12.60 4.89
CA ASP A 92 -11.59 -13.61 4.76
C ASP A 92 -10.22 -12.95 4.54
N ALA A 93 -9.27 -13.28 5.40
CA ALA A 93 -7.88 -12.83 5.28
C ALA A 93 -7.21 -13.38 4.01
N GLY A 94 -7.61 -14.57 3.55
CA GLY A 94 -7.11 -15.19 2.33
C GLY A 94 -7.48 -14.45 1.04
N ASP A 95 -8.50 -13.58 1.09
CA ASP A 95 -8.89 -12.73 -0.04
C ASP A 95 -8.07 -11.42 -0.11
N CYS A 96 -7.22 -11.16 0.88
CA CYS A 96 -6.38 -9.97 0.92
C CYS A 96 -5.02 -10.23 0.25
N TYR A 97 -4.70 -9.41 -0.74
CA TYR A 97 -3.41 -9.36 -1.41
C TYR A 97 -2.74 -8.02 -1.10
N PHE A 98 -1.55 -8.07 -0.51
CA PHE A 98 -0.90 -6.92 0.08
C PHE A 98 0.52 -6.74 -0.42
N ILE A 99 0.82 -5.52 -0.85
CA ILE A 99 2.11 -5.11 -1.38
C ILE A 99 2.61 -3.95 -0.52
N ASP A 100 3.80 -4.09 0.03
CA ASP A 100 4.41 -3.09 0.92
C ASP A 100 5.93 -3.25 0.89
N ASP A 101 6.66 -2.17 1.13
CA ASP A 101 8.12 -2.14 1.18
C ASP A 101 8.68 -2.47 2.57
N SER A 102 7.88 -2.24 3.61
CA SER A 102 8.29 -2.49 4.99
C SER A 102 8.22 -3.97 5.34
N GLY A 103 9.38 -4.57 5.61
CA GLY A 103 9.48 -5.97 6.07
C GLY A 103 8.56 -6.32 7.25
N PRO A 104 8.53 -5.52 8.35
CA PRO A 104 7.60 -5.75 9.45
C PRO A 104 6.12 -5.74 9.05
N ASN A 105 5.72 -4.93 8.07
CA ASN A 105 4.34 -4.92 7.56
C ASN A 105 4.04 -6.22 6.83
N ILE A 106 4.98 -6.70 6.00
CA ILE A 106 4.88 -7.97 5.27
C ILE A 106 4.82 -9.16 6.22
N GLU A 107 5.66 -9.18 7.26
CA GLU A 107 5.66 -10.24 8.27
C GLU A 107 4.32 -10.31 9.02
N MET A 108 3.79 -9.15 9.45
CA MET A 108 2.49 -9.11 10.11
C MET A 108 1.37 -9.57 9.17
N ALA A 109 1.31 -9.04 7.95
CA ALA A 109 0.31 -9.43 6.95
C ALA A 109 0.34 -10.94 6.67
N THR A 110 1.54 -11.51 6.54
CA THR A 110 1.72 -12.95 6.34
C THR A 110 1.24 -13.74 7.56
N LYS A 111 1.54 -13.27 8.77
CA LYS A 111 1.13 -13.91 10.03
C LYS A 111 -0.39 -13.93 10.22
N ILE A 112 -1.10 -12.90 9.76
CA ILE A 112 -2.58 -12.84 9.84
C ILE A 112 -3.28 -13.58 8.70
N GLY A 113 -2.53 -14.14 7.73
CA GLY A 113 -3.07 -14.94 6.64
C GLY A 113 -3.34 -14.20 5.33
N TRP A 114 -2.81 -12.98 5.16
CA TRP A 114 -2.87 -12.28 3.86
C TRP A 114 -1.84 -12.84 2.88
N ASN A 115 -2.12 -12.74 1.59
CA ASN A 115 -1.15 -12.98 0.53
C ASN A 115 -0.25 -11.76 0.39
N THR A 116 1.07 -11.94 0.35
CA THR A 116 2.02 -10.83 0.52
C THR A 116 3.07 -10.78 -0.57
N VAL A 117 3.33 -9.57 -1.06
CA VAL A 117 4.41 -9.26 -1.99
C VAL A 117 5.30 -8.20 -1.34
N HIS A 118 6.55 -8.54 -1.07
CA HIS A 118 7.52 -7.58 -0.55
C HIS A 118 8.11 -6.76 -1.70
N LEU A 119 7.93 -5.45 -1.67
CA LEU A 119 8.54 -4.52 -2.63
C LEU A 119 9.91 -4.08 -2.11
N VAL A 120 10.99 -4.45 -2.79
CA VAL A 120 12.36 -4.11 -2.38
C VAL A 120 12.98 -3.23 -3.45
N ASP A 121 13.34 -1.99 -3.13
CA ASP A 121 14.07 -1.14 -4.09
C ASP A 121 15.35 -1.85 -4.54
N LYS A 122 15.66 -1.79 -5.84
CA LYS A 122 16.88 -2.41 -6.40
C LYS A 122 18.16 -1.88 -5.77
N LYS A 123 18.12 -0.68 -5.20
CA LYS A 123 19.25 -0.04 -4.52
C LYS A 123 19.49 -0.61 -3.13
N ASP A 124 18.47 -1.19 -2.51
CA ASP A 124 18.56 -1.74 -1.17
C ASP A 124 19.09 -3.18 -1.21
N PRO A 125 19.86 -3.59 -0.20
CA PRO A 125 20.26 -4.98 -0.07
C PRO A 125 19.00 -5.85 0.08
N ALA A 126 18.94 -6.93 -0.72
CA ALA A 126 17.88 -7.91 -0.55
C ALA A 126 17.89 -8.45 0.90
N PRO A 127 16.72 -8.68 1.50
CA PRO A 127 16.67 -9.25 2.83
C PRO A 127 17.35 -10.63 2.81
N PRO A 128 18.03 -11.03 3.90
CA PRO A 128 18.75 -12.30 3.95
C PRO A 128 17.84 -13.52 3.80
N LYS A 129 16.52 -13.33 4.03
CA LYS A 129 15.47 -14.29 3.78
C LYS A 129 14.26 -13.57 3.20
N GLN A 130 13.58 -14.20 2.26
CA GLN A 130 12.30 -13.72 1.73
C GLN A 130 11.26 -13.61 2.86
N LEU A 131 10.65 -12.43 3.02
CA LEU A 131 9.71 -12.13 4.12
C LEU A 131 8.24 -12.40 3.76
N GLY A 132 7.86 -12.27 2.47
CA GLY A 132 6.50 -12.52 1.97
C GLY A 132 6.39 -13.73 1.05
N HIS A 133 5.22 -13.95 0.47
CA HIS A 133 5.00 -15.02 -0.51
C HIS A 133 5.76 -14.76 -1.83
N PHE A 134 5.88 -13.49 -2.19
CA PHE A 134 6.65 -13.03 -3.36
C PHE A 134 7.53 -11.84 -3.00
N GLN A 135 8.53 -11.57 -3.84
CA GLN A 135 9.36 -10.37 -3.78
C GLN A 135 9.48 -9.76 -5.17
N VAL A 136 9.34 -8.43 -5.27
CA VAL A 136 9.46 -7.67 -6.52
C VAL A 136 10.30 -6.42 -6.30
N HIS A 137 10.79 -5.83 -7.39
CA HIS A 137 11.60 -4.61 -7.35
C HIS A 137 10.89 -3.37 -7.90
N SER A 138 9.69 -3.57 -8.43
CA SER A 138 8.81 -2.53 -8.92
C SER A 138 7.37 -3.03 -8.83
N PRO A 139 6.38 -2.16 -8.57
CA PRO A 139 4.97 -2.53 -8.73
C PRO A 139 4.66 -3.03 -10.15
N LEU A 140 5.43 -2.63 -11.16
CA LEU A 140 5.26 -3.09 -12.54
C LEU A 140 5.66 -4.56 -12.74
N ASP A 141 6.31 -5.19 -11.76
CA ASP A 141 6.64 -6.62 -11.79
C ASP A 141 5.51 -7.50 -11.23
N LEU A 142 4.42 -6.93 -10.70
CA LEU A 142 3.29 -7.70 -10.16
C LEU A 142 2.69 -8.70 -11.15
N PRO A 143 2.51 -8.39 -12.45
CA PRO A 143 2.02 -9.37 -13.42
C PRO A 143 2.92 -10.60 -13.57
N LYS A 144 4.21 -10.50 -13.22
CA LYS A 144 5.15 -11.64 -13.30
C LYS A 144 4.96 -12.63 -12.16
N VAL A 145 4.63 -12.13 -10.97
CA VAL A 145 4.52 -12.95 -9.74
C VAL A 145 3.08 -13.34 -9.44
N MET A 146 2.11 -12.58 -9.93
CA MET A 146 0.68 -12.85 -9.75
C MET A 146 -0.08 -12.70 -11.09
N PRO A 147 0.29 -13.47 -12.14
CA PRO A 147 -0.32 -13.35 -13.46
C PRO A 147 -1.82 -13.60 -13.48
N GLN A 148 -2.38 -14.30 -12.49
CA GLN A 148 -3.81 -14.57 -12.38
C GLN A 148 -4.70 -13.32 -12.32
N PHE A 149 -4.13 -12.15 -12.00
CA PHE A 149 -4.86 -10.87 -11.96
C PHE A 149 -4.74 -10.04 -13.25
N TRP A 150 -4.04 -10.54 -14.27
CA TRP A 150 -3.94 -9.91 -15.59
C TRP A 150 -4.17 -10.98 -16.66
N LYS A 151 -5.36 -10.99 -17.25
CA LYS A 151 -5.74 -11.88 -18.35
C LYS A 151 -5.42 -11.27 -19.70
#